data_AF-X1RK76-F1
#
_entry.id   AF-X1RK76-F1
#
_cell.length_a   1.000
_cell.length_b   1.000
_cell.length_c   1.000
_cell.angle_alpha   90.00
_cell.angle_beta   90.00
_cell.angle_gamma   90.00
#
_symmetry.space_group_name_H-M   'P 1'
#
loop_
_entity.id
_entity.type
_entity.pdbx_description
1 polymer ?
#
loop_
_entity_poly.entity_id
_entity_poly.type
_entity_poly.pdbx_seq_one_letter_code
_entity_poly.pdbx_strand_id
1 'polypeptide(L)'
;MIVAIKRLNEKIKEHKYFRKLFQNRILFLLLLIGIIFIYAGISYDTFATAANIRAVVVNMSIDAIVAIGMMILLVSGVFDLSVGSVLGYSAAINAILIERAQISPAFSIV
;
A
#
# COMPACT_ATOMS: atom_id res chain seq x y z
N MET A 1 -3.55 -42.51 27.62
CA MET A 1 -2.57 -42.54 26.51
C MET A 1 -3.09 -41.87 25.23
N ILE A 2 -4.23 -42.28 24.65
CA ILE A 2 -4.77 -41.74 23.38
C ILE A 2 -5.07 -40.22 23.44
N VAL A 3 -5.62 -39.74 24.56
CA VAL A 3 -5.92 -38.30 24.77
C VAL A 3 -4.64 -37.44 24.78
N ALA A 4 -3.54 -37.95 25.34
CA ALA A 4 -2.26 -37.24 25.38
C ALA A 4 -1.64 -37.13 23.98
N ILE A 5 -1.74 -38.20 23.17
CA ILE A 5 -1.26 -38.21 21.77
C ILE A 5 -2.05 -37.21 20.92
N LYS A 6 -3.38 -37.14 21.09
CA LYS A 6 -4.22 -36.13 20.41
C LYS A 6 -3.79 -34.70 20.76
N ARG A 7 -3.56 -34.42 22.05
CA ARG A 7 -3.10 -33.09 22.53
C ARG A 7 -1.70 -32.74 22.01
N LEU A 8 -0.80 -33.72 21.90
CA LEU A 8 0.53 -33.51 21.33
C LEU A 8 0.45 -33.17 19.83
N ASN A 9 -0.39 -33.86 19.07
CA ASN A 9 -0.60 -33.59 17.65
C ASN A 9 -1.23 -32.21 17.38
N GLU A 10 -2.16 -31.77 18.22
CA GLU A 10 -2.73 -30.41 18.17
C GLU A 10 -1.65 -29.34 18.37
N LYS A 11 -0.81 -29.48 19.40
CA LYS A 11 0.31 -28.55 19.65
C LYS A 11 1.34 -28.52 18.52
N ILE A 12 1.69 -29.68 17.95
CA ILE A 12 2.61 -29.78 16.83
C ILE A 12 2.03 -29.10 15.58
N LYS A 13 0.72 -29.27 15.32
CA LYS A 13 0.03 -28.57 14.23
C LYS A 13 0.05 -27.06 14.42
N GLU A 14 -0.31 -26.54 15.60
CA GLU A 14 -0.27 -25.09 15.88
C GLU A 14 1.12 -24.51 15.63
N HIS A 15 2.17 -25.15 16.15
CA HIS A 15 3.55 -24.69 15.95
C HIS A 15 3.95 -24.66 14.47
N LYS A 16 3.47 -25.63 13.69
CA LYS A 16 3.71 -25.70 12.24
C LYS A 16 2.95 -24.60 11.48
N TYR A 17 1.69 -24.33 11.82
CA TYR A 17 0.92 -23.23 11.21
C TYR A 17 1.48 -21.86 11.56
N PHE A 18 1.86 -21.64 12.82
CA PHE A 18 2.54 -20.42 13.26
C PHE A 18 3.86 -20.22 12.50
N ARG A 19 4.73 -21.24 12.42
CA ARG A 19 5.96 -21.14 11.62
C ARG A 19 5.67 -20.86 10.15
N LYS A 20 4.65 -21.51 9.57
CA LYS A 20 4.27 -21.29 8.17
C LYS A 20 3.75 -19.88 7.92
N LEU A 21 3.05 -19.28 8.89
CA LEU A 21 2.56 -17.90 8.79
C LEU A 21 3.73 -16.90 8.77
N PHE A 22 4.71 -17.06 9.67
CA PHE A 22 5.88 -16.18 9.76
C PHE A 22 6.95 -16.45 8.69
N GLN A 23 7.01 -17.65 8.11
CA GLN A 23 7.92 -17.96 6.99
C GLN A 23 7.38 -17.46 5.65
N ASN A 24 6.06 -17.36 5.48
CA ASN A 24 5.45 -16.86 4.25
C ASN A 24 5.21 -15.36 4.34
N ARG A 25 6.12 -14.57 3.77
CA ARG A 25 6.04 -13.10 3.74
C ARG A 25 4.68 -12.58 3.27
N ILE A 26 4.09 -13.20 2.25
CA ILE A 26 2.78 -12.80 1.70
C ILE A 26 1.67 -12.99 2.73
N LEU A 27 1.61 -14.15 3.39
CA LEU A 27 0.57 -14.44 4.38
C LEU A 27 0.71 -13.53 5.61
N PHE A 28 1.96 -13.29 6.04
CA PHE A 28 2.24 -12.36 7.12
C PHE A 28 1.82 -10.93 6.78
N LEU A 29 2.15 -10.44 5.58
CA LEU A 29 1.76 -9.10 5.12
C LEU A 29 0.24 -8.95 5.03
N LEU A 30 -0.46 -9.95 4.47
CA LEU A 30 -1.93 -9.92 4.40
C LEU A 30 -2.56 -9.90 5.80
N LEU A 31 -2.05 -10.69 6.74
CA LEU A 31 -2.51 -10.67 8.13
C LEU A 31 -2.28 -9.29 8.76
N LEU A 32 -1.08 -8.72 8.59
CA LEU A 32 -0.72 -7.43 9.15
C LEU A 32 -1.62 -6.31 8.60
N ILE A 33 -1.83 -6.28 7.28
CA ILE A 33 -2.73 -5.32 6.62
C ILE A 33 -4.15 -5.48 7.16
N GLY A 34 -4.65 -6.72 7.29
CA GLY A 34 -5.98 -6.99 7.83
C GLY A 34 -6.16 -6.49 9.28
N ILE A 35 -5.17 -6.72 10.14
CA ILE A 35 -5.19 -6.23 11.52
C ILE A 35 -5.21 -4.70 11.56
N ILE A 36 -4.33 -4.05 10.79
CA ILE A 36 -4.29 -2.58 10.72
C ILE A 36 -5.61 -2.01 10.20
N PHE A 37 -6.19 -2.64 9.17
CA PHE A 37 -7.45 -2.19 8.58
C PHE A 37 -8.62 -2.26 9.56
N ILE A 38 -8.76 -3.38 10.29
CA ILE A 38 -9.80 -3.54 11.32
C ILE A 38 -9.58 -2.55 12.46
N TYR A 39 -8.35 -2.45 12.96
CA TYR A 39 -8.01 -1.52 14.04
C TYR A 39 -8.32 -0.07 13.65
N ALA A 40 -7.91 0.36 12.45
CA ALA A 40 -8.16 1.70 11.96
C ALA A 40 -9.65 1.97 11.74
N GLY A 41 -10.41 0.99 11.22
CA GLY A 41 -11.85 1.12 11.02
C GLY A 41 -12.65 1.26 12.32
N ILE A 42 -12.16 0.73 13.45
CA ILE A 42 -12.78 0.89 14.76
C ILE A 42 -12.27 2.14 15.48
N SER A 43 -11.00 2.49 15.32
CA SER A 43 -10.36 3.59 16.07
C SER A 43 -10.66 4.96 15.47
N TYR A 44 -11.00 5.04 14.17
CA TYR A 44 -11.20 6.29 13.46
C TYR A 44 -12.50 6.27 12.65
N ASP A 45 -13.46 7.10 13.03
CA ASP A 45 -14.74 7.27 12.31
C ASP A 45 -14.54 7.77 10.86
N THR A 46 -13.40 8.41 10.57
CA THR A 46 -13.07 8.94 9.24
C THR A 46 -12.43 7.91 8.30
N PHE A 47 -11.97 6.76 8.81
CA PHE A 47 -11.18 5.80 8.03
C PHE A 47 -11.96 5.21 6.85
N ALA A 48 -13.16 4.69 7.09
CA ALA A 48 -14.00 4.07 6.07
C ALA A 48 -14.99 5.06 5.40
N THR A 49 -14.63 6.34 5.33
CA THR A 49 -15.48 7.35 4.69
C THR A 49 -15.19 7.48 3.20
N ALA A 50 -16.21 7.88 2.41
CA ALA A 50 -16.05 8.14 0.98
C ALA A 50 -14.98 9.21 0.69
N ALA A 51 -14.82 10.19 1.59
CA ALA A 51 -13.79 11.21 1.49
C ALA A 51 -12.38 10.61 1.60
N ASN A 52 -12.16 9.73 2.58
CA ASN A 52 -10.86 9.07 2.75
C ASN A 52 -10.57 8.06 1.62
N ILE A 53 -11.58 7.30 1.18
CA ILE A 53 -11.44 6.40 0.01
C ILE A 53 -11.07 7.20 -1.24
N ARG A 54 -11.74 8.33 -1.49
CA ARG A 54 -11.40 9.22 -2.60
C ARG A 54 -9.98 9.75 -2.48
N ALA A 55 -9.55 10.17 -1.28
CA ALA A 55 -8.19 10.62 -1.05
C ALA A 55 -7.17 9.52 -1.38
N VAL A 56 -7.39 8.28 -0.93
CA VAL A 56 -6.52 7.14 -1.23
C VAL A 56 -6.44 6.89 -2.75
N VAL A 57 -7.58 6.86 -3.45
CA VAL A 57 -7.62 6.62 -4.91
C VAL A 57 -6.92 7.73 -5.68
N VAL A 58 -7.10 9.00 -5.29
CA VAL A 58 -6.42 10.13 -5.92
C VAL A 58 -4.90 10.04 -5.72
N ASN A 59 -4.43 9.74 -4.51
CA ASN A 59 -3.00 9.56 -4.26
C ASN A 59 -2.41 8.39 -5.08
N MET A 60 -3.15 7.28 -5.20
CA MET A 60 -2.71 6.11 -5.97
C MET A 60 -2.77 6.32 -7.49
N SER A 61 -3.53 7.31 -7.97
CA SER A 61 -3.67 7.57 -9.41
C SER A 61 -2.36 7.98 -10.08
N ILE A 62 -1.50 8.72 -9.36
CA ILE A 62 -0.19 9.17 -9.86
C ILE A 62 0.72 7.97 -10.07
N ASP A 63 0.85 7.12 -9.05
CA ASP A 63 1.65 5.89 -9.13
C ASP A 63 1.14 4.97 -10.25
N ALA A 64 -0.17 4.87 -10.44
CA ALA A 64 -0.77 4.05 -11.49
C ALA A 64 -0.42 4.57 -12.90
N ILE A 65 -0.52 5.88 -13.14
CA ILE A 65 -0.18 6.50 -14.43
C ILE A 65 1.31 6.28 -14.74
N VAL A 66 2.18 6.51 -13.74
CA VAL A 66 3.63 6.32 -13.87
C VAL A 66 3.97 4.85 -14.11
N ALA A 67 3.34 3.93 -13.40
CA ALA A 67 3.55 2.49 -13.58
C ALA A 67 3.17 2.01 -15.00
N ILE A 68 2.06 2.52 -15.56
CA ILE A 68 1.65 2.22 -16.94
C ILE A 68 2.70 2.73 -17.94
N GLY A 69 3.18 3.97 -17.77
CA GLY A 69 4.22 4.55 -18.61
C GLY A 69 5.53 3.76 -18.55
N MET A 70 6.00 3.42 -17.34
CA MET A 70 7.20 2.61 -17.14
C MET A 70 7.05 1.19 -17.71
N MET A 71 5.87 0.58 -17.64
CA MET A 71 5.62 -0.75 -18.19
C MET A 71 5.89 -0.79 -19.70
N ILE A 72 5.46 0.22 -20.46
CA ILE A 72 5.68 0.31 -21.91
C ILE A 72 7.18 0.35 -22.23
N LEU A 73 7.95 1.13 -21.45
CA LEU A 73 9.40 1.24 -21.61
C LEU A 73 10.11 -0.06 -21.27
N LEU A 74 9.72 -0.71 -20.15
CA LEU A 74 10.26 -1.99 -19.72
C LEU A 74 10.02 -3.11 -20.75
N VAL A 75 8.82 -3.18 -21.32
CA VAL A 75 8.50 -4.14 -22.38
C VAL A 75 9.35 -3.89 -23.63
N SER A 76 9.72 -2.64 -23.89
CA SER A 76 10.62 -2.25 -24.98
C SER A 76 12.10 -2.48 -24.68
N GLY A 77 12.45 -3.01 -23.50
CA GLY A 77 13.83 -3.25 -23.06
C GLY A 77 14.57 -2.00 -22.58
N VAL A 78 13.86 -0.89 -22.35
CA VAL A 78 14.43 0.38 -21.91
C VAL A 78 14.04 0.63 -20.45
N PHE A 79 15.03 0.80 -19.58
CA PHE A 79 14.80 1.19 -18.19
C PHE A 79 14.98 2.69 -18.03
N ASP A 80 13.89 3.40 -17.77
CA ASP A 80 13.92 4.86 -17.64
C ASP A 80 13.87 5.29 -16.16
N LEU A 81 15.02 5.73 -15.65
CA LEU A 81 15.11 6.35 -14.31
C LEU A 81 14.59 7.79 -14.29
N SER A 82 14.49 8.46 -15.45
CA SER A 82 14.14 9.88 -15.52
C SER A 82 12.69 10.13 -15.12
N VAL A 83 11.80 9.14 -15.19
CA VAL A 83 10.39 9.31 -14.78
C VAL A 83 10.27 9.74 -13.31
N GLY A 84 11.17 9.24 -12.45
CA GLY A 84 11.19 9.60 -11.03
C GLY A 84 11.67 11.04 -10.79
N SER A 85 12.69 11.49 -11.52
CA SER A 85 13.19 12.87 -11.40
C SER A 85 12.21 13.88 -12.01
N VAL A 86 11.54 13.54 -13.11
CA VAL A 86 10.48 14.36 -13.72
C VAL A 86 9.27 14.47 -12.79
N LEU A 87 8.84 13.36 -12.17
CA LEU A 87 7.76 13.37 -11.18
C LEU A 87 8.11 14.25 -9.98
N GLY A 88 9.30 14.07 -9.40
CA GLY A 88 9.76 14.84 -8.25
C GLY A 88 9.92 16.34 -8.55
N TYR A 89 10.46 16.68 -9.73
CA TYR A 89 10.57 18.08 -10.16
C TYR A 89 9.19 18.71 -10.37
N SER A 90 8.26 17.99 -11.01
CA SER A 90 6.90 18.47 -11.24
C SER A 90 6.15 18.68 -9.92
N ALA A 91 6.32 17.78 -8.95
CA ALA A 91 5.76 17.92 -7.61
C ALA A 91 6.34 19.15 -6.86
N ALA A 92 7.65 19.39 -6.98
CA ALA A 92 8.28 20.57 -6.36
C ALA A 92 7.76 21.88 -6.97
N ILE A 93 7.63 21.96 -8.29
CA ILE A 93 7.05 23.13 -8.98
C ILE A 93 5.58 23.32 -8.58
N ASN A 94 4.80 22.24 -8.51
CA ASN A 94 3.41 22.29 -8.07
C ASN A 94 3.28 22.82 -6.63
N ALA A 95 4.12 22.36 -5.70
CA ALA A 95 4.15 22.87 -4.34
C ALA A 95 4.47 24.38 -4.28
N ILE A 96 5.46 24.83 -5.06
CA ILE A 96 5.81 26.26 -5.16
C ILE A 96 4.65 27.08 -5.73
N LEU A 97 3.93 26.55 -6.72
CA LEU A 97 2.77 27.23 -7.32
C LEU A 97 1.59 27.35 -6.34
N ILE A 98 1.30 26.30 -5.57
CA ILE A 98 0.28 26.34 -4.51
C ILE A 98 0.66 27.41 -3.48
N GLU A 99 1.91 27.40 -3.01
CA GLU A 99 2.38 28.33 -1.98
C GLU A 99 2.42 29.78 -2.48
N ARG A 100 3.07 30.03 -3.61
CA ARG A 100 3.40 31.40 -4.08
C ARG A 100 2.37 31.99 -5.03
N ALA A 101 1.78 31.17 -5.89
CA ALA A 101 0.78 31.64 -6.86
C ALA A 101 -0.65 31.49 -6.33
N GLN A 102 -0.83 31.02 -5.08
CA GLN A 102 -2.14 30.86 -4.42
C GLN A 102 -3.12 30.04 -5.26
N ILE A 103 -2.60 29.11 -6.06
CA ILE A 103 -3.43 28.19 -6.82
C ILE A 103 -4.18 27.33 -5.80
N SER A 104 -5.51 27.26 -5.95
CA SER A 104 -6.30 26.42 -5.07
C SER A 104 -5.81 24.97 -5.18
N PRO A 105 -5.55 24.28 -4.04
CA PRO A 105 -5.11 22.88 -4.04
C PRO A 105 -6.06 21.95 -4.79
N ALA A 106 -7.31 22.35 -5.01
CA ALA A 106 -8.27 21.59 -5.82
C ALA A 106 -7.89 21.50 -7.31
N PHE A 107 -7.16 22.49 -7.85
CA PHE A 107 -6.66 22.48 -9.23
C PHE A 107 -5.30 21.79 -9.37
N SER A 108 -4.55 21.69 -8.27
CA SER A 108 -3.37 20.85 -8.18
C SER A 108 -3.79 19.40 -7.97
N ILE A 109 -4.20 18.75 -9.06
CA ILE A 109 -4.31 17.28 -9.10
C ILE A 109 -2.91 16.73 -9.45
N VAL A 110 -1.97 17.03 -8.56
CA VAL A 110 -0.63 16.44 -8.38
C VAL A 110 -0.34 16.54 -6.89
#